data_AF-A0A918U6E6-F1
#
_entry.id   AF-A0A918U6E6-F1
#
_cell.length_a   1.000
_cell.length_b   1.000
_cell.length_c   1.000
_cell.angle_alpha   90.00
_cell.angle_beta   90.00
_cell.angle_gamma   90.00
#
_symmetry.space_group_name_H-M   'P 1'
#
loop_
_entity.id
_entity.type
_entity.pdbx_description
1 polymer ?
#
loop_
_entity_poly.entity_id
_entity_poly.type
_entity_poly.pdbx_seq_one_letter_code
_entity_poly.pdbx_strand_id
1 'polypeptide(L)'
;MTTHRRYQYAATAGTVLLAALTLACAHHGLYAPALYLALGTAVLAEAAVRERRQHQRAVAECEWARRRELGHTPPPLEPCCLLSEASHGAAHRNCTSARPDAQATAHPTPSSSPATTP
;
A
#
# COMPACT_ATOMS: atom_id res chain seq x y z
N MET A 1 1.47 16.04 -13.63
CA MET A 1 2.22 15.52 -12.46
C MET A 1 1.26 15.40 -11.29
N THR A 2 1.06 14.20 -10.76
CA THR A 2 0.16 13.95 -9.62
C THR A 2 0.74 14.58 -8.36
N THR A 3 -0.11 15.18 -7.51
CA THR A 3 0.27 15.96 -6.33
C THR A 3 1.19 15.18 -5.37
N HIS A 4 0.99 13.86 -5.24
CA HIS A 4 1.83 12.96 -4.44
C HIS A 4 3.32 12.98 -4.80
N ARG A 5 3.66 13.04 -6.09
CA ARG A 5 5.07 13.06 -6.51
C ARG A 5 5.77 14.34 -6.06
N ARG A 6 5.07 15.48 -6.08
CA ARG A 6 5.61 16.76 -5.64
C ARG A 6 5.92 16.74 -4.15
N TYR A 7 5.02 16.19 -3.33
CA TYR A 7 5.25 16.03 -1.89
C TYR A 7 6.40 15.07 -1.58
N GLN A 8 6.50 13.95 -2.30
CA GLN A 8 7.62 13.02 -2.16
C GLN A 8 8.96 13.72 -2.45
N TYR A 9 9.07 14.45 -3.57
CA TYR A 9 10.30 15.17 -3.91
C TYR A 9 10.64 16.26 -2.89
N ALA A 10 9.65 17.05 -2.48
CA ALA A 10 9.83 18.09 -1.47
C ALA A 10 10.29 17.51 -0.11
N ALA A 11 9.69 16.40 0.32
CA ALA A 11 10.09 15.70 1.54
C ALA A 11 11.53 15.17 1.42
N THR A 12 11.89 14.51 0.32
CA THR A 12 13.26 14.02 0.13
C THR A 12 14.30 15.15 0.08
N ALA A 13 14.03 16.25 -0.64
CA ALA A 13 14.91 17.40 -0.66
C ALA A 13 15.06 18.02 0.74
N GLY A 14 13.94 18.15 1.47
CA GLY A 14 13.92 18.61 2.86
C GLY A 14 14.76 17.71 3.78
N THR A 15 14.64 16.38 3.68
CA THR A 15 15.46 15.45 4.48
C THR A 15 16.95 15.63 4.25
N VAL A 16 17.37 15.77 2.99
CA VAL A 16 18.79 15.91 2.63
C VAL A 16 19.35 17.22 3.18
N LEU A 17 18.61 18.32 3.03
CA LEU A 17 19.01 19.63 3.53
C LEU A 17 19.10 19.65 5.06
N LEU A 18 18.10 19.11 5.74
CA LEU A 18 18.09 19.03 7.21
C LEU A 18 19.20 18.11 7.74
N ALA A 19 19.51 17.01 7.03
CA ALA A 19 20.60 16.11 7.42
C ALA A 19 21.97 16.77 7.27
N ALA A 20 22.18 17.50 6.17
CA ALA A 20 23.38 18.29 5.97
C ALA A 20 23.53 19.38 7.05
N LEU A 21 22.44 20.07 7.39
CA LEU A 21 22.46 21.11 8.43
C LEU A 21 22.71 20.51 9.83
N THR A 22 22.13 19.34 10.10
CA THR A 22 22.37 18.58 11.35
C THR A 22 23.85 18.26 11.50
N LEU A 23 24.48 17.74 10.43
CA LEU A 23 25.89 17.39 10.44
C LEU A 23 26.79 18.63 10.64
N ALA A 24 26.46 19.74 9.99
CA ALA A 24 27.16 21.00 10.18
C ALA A 24 27.04 21.52 11.63
N CYS A 25 25.84 21.53 12.21
CA CYS A 25 25.64 21.93 13.60
C CYS A 25 26.40 21.03 14.58
N ALA A 26 26.37 19.70 14.38
CA ALA A 26 27.12 18.75 15.20
C ALA A 26 28.64 18.99 15.12
N HIS A 27 29.17 19.27 13.92
CA HIS A 27 30.58 19.57 13.71
C HIS A 27 31.02 20.86 14.42
N HIS A 28 30.14 21.85 14.54
CA HIS A 28 30.40 23.09 15.28
C HIS A 28 30.09 23.01 16.79
N GLY A 29 29.81 21.83 17.33
CA GLY A 29 29.51 21.63 18.76
C GLY A 29 28.13 22.15 19.20
N LEU A 30 27.27 22.51 18.26
CA LEU A 30 25.90 22.98 18.52
C LEU A 30 24.95 21.78 18.64
N TYR A 31 25.09 21.00 19.72
CA TYR A 31 24.38 19.73 19.89
C TYR A 31 22.86 19.89 20.06
N ALA A 32 22.40 20.92 20.78
CA ALA A 32 20.98 21.16 20.98
C ALA A 32 20.22 21.39 19.65
N PRO A 33 20.61 22.32 18.76
CA PRO A 33 19.95 22.47 17.46
C PRO A 33 20.19 21.25 16.56
N ALA A 34 21.35 20.59 16.62
CA ALA A 34 21.58 19.35 15.86
C ALA A 34 20.55 18.26 16.21
N LEU A 35 20.19 18.09 17.48
CA LEU A 35 19.15 17.13 17.89
C LEU A 35 17.77 17.48 17.32
N TYR A 36 17.37 18.75 17.34
CA TYR A 36 16.08 19.17 16.76
C TYR A 36 16.04 18.96 15.25
N LEU A 37 17.13 19.27 14.54
CA LEU A 37 17.24 19.05 13.10
C LEU A 37 17.23 17.56 12.76
N ALA A 38 17.93 16.73 13.54
CA ALA A 38 17.90 15.28 13.39
C ALA A 38 16.48 14.72 13.53
N LEU A 39 15.71 15.19 14.53
CA LEU A 39 14.30 14.81 14.67
C LEU A 39 13.47 15.22 13.43
N GLY A 40 13.69 16.43 12.93
CA GLY A 40 13.06 16.91 11.69
C GLY A 40 13.40 16.04 10.47
N THR A 41 14.65 15.61 10.33
CA THR A 41 15.04 14.68 9.25
C THR A 41 14.29 13.35 9.34
N ALA A 42 14.18 12.78 10.54
CA ALA A 42 13.50 11.50 10.75
C ALA A 42 12.01 11.60 10.37
N VAL A 43 11.33 12.68 10.78
CA VAL A 43 9.92 12.91 10.44
C VAL A 43 9.70 13.05 8.94
N LEU A 44 10.55 13.82 8.25
CA LEU A 44 10.43 13.99 6.80
C LEU A 44 10.79 12.71 6.04
N ALA A 45 11.74 11.93 6.54
CA ALA A 45 12.12 10.64 5.96
C ALA A 45 10.97 9.65 6.05
N GLU A 46 10.33 9.55 7.22
CA GLU A 46 9.11 8.77 7.41
C GLU A 46 7.99 9.22 6.47
N ALA A 47 7.76 10.53 6.32
CA ALA A 47 6.77 11.05 5.38
C ALA A 47 7.07 10.64 3.93
N ALA A 48 8.33 10.75 3.49
CA ALA A 48 8.74 10.36 2.15
C ALA A 48 8.58 8.84 1.91
N VAL A 49 8.89 8.01 2.91
CA VAL A 49 8.70 6.56 2.84
C VAL A 49 7.22 6.21 2.76
N ARG A 50 6.35 6.85 3.54
CA ARG A 50 4.91 6.64 3.50
C ARG A 50 4.32 6.98 2.13
N GLU A 51 4.67 8.14 1.58
CA GLU A 51 4.24 8.56 0.23
C GLU A 51 4.72 7.59 -0.85
N ARG A 52 5.96 7.11 -0.76
CA ARG A 52 6.49 6.11 -1.70
C ARG A 52 5.70 4.80 -1.63
N ARG A 53 5.40 4.29 -0.43
CA ARG A 53 4.61 3.07 -0.23
C ARG A 53 3.19 3.24 -0.80
N GLN A 54 2.55 4.38 -0.55
CA GLN A 54 1.23 4.70 -1.12
C GLN A 54 1.27 4.75 -2.65
N HIS A 55 2.29 5.38 -3.23
CA HIS A 55 2.43 5.42 -4.69
C HIS A 55 2.63 4.03 -5.30
N GLN A 56 3.51 3.22 -4.72
CA GLN A 56 3.72 1.83 -5.16
C GLN A 56 2.43 1.03 -5.09
N ARG A 57 1.65 1.23 -4.03
CA ARG A 57 0.36 0.57 -3.86
C ARG A 57 -0.65 0.99 -4.95
N ALA A 58 -0.77 2.29 -5.21
CA ALA A 58 -1.66 2.80 -6.26
C ALA A 58 -1.29 2.24 -7.64
N VAL A 59 0.01 2.14 -7.95
CA VAL A 59 0.48 1.53 -9.21
C VAL A 59 0.09 0.05 -9.28
N ALA A 60 0.26 -0.70 -8.20
CA ALA A 60 -0.12 -2.11 -8.14
C ALA A 60 -1.63 -2.31 -8.31
N GLU A 61 -2.45 -1.45 -7.71
CA GLU A 61 -3.91 -1.47 -7.85
C GLU A 61 -4.37 -1.15 -9.28
N CYS A 62 -3.76 -0.13 -9.93
CA CYS A 62 -4.04 0.18 -11.33
C CYS A 62 -3.68 -0.98 -12.26
N GLU A 63 -2.54 -1.62 -12.04
CA GLU A 63 -2.10 -2.77 -12.84
C GLU A 63 -2.98 -4.00 -12.61
N TRP A 64 -3.39 -4.25 -11.37
CA TRP A 64 -4.34 -5.31 -11.03
C TRP A 64 -5.71 -5.09 -11.69
N ALA A 65 -6.24 -3.86 -11.65
CA ALA A 65 -7.50 -3.49 -12.29
C ALA A 65 -7.42 -3.66 -13.81
N ARG A 66 -6.33 -3.20 -14.44
CA ARG A 66 -6.06 -3.39 -15.86
C ARG A 66 -6.07 -4.87 -16.26
N ARG A 67 -5.40 -5.73 -15.50
CA ARG A 67 -5.39 -7.19 -15.78
C ARG A 67 -6.79 -7.80 -15.69
N ARG A 68 -7.62 -7.35 -14.74
CA ARG A 68 -9.03 -7.77 -14.66
C ARG A 68 -9.87 -7.31 -15.84
N GLU A 69 -9.67 -6.09 -16.31
CA GLU A 69 -10.34 -5.57 -17.52
C GLU A 69 -9.97 -6.38 -18.77
N LEU A 70 -8.75 -6.89 -18.83
CA LEU A 70 -8.28 -7.81 -19.88
C LEU A 70 -8.78 -9.25 -19.71
N GLY A 71 -9.60 -9.53 -18.69
CA GLY A 71 -10.17 -10.86 -18.43
C GLY A 71 -9.24 -11.81 -17.65
N HIS A 72 -8.07 -11.35 -17.18
CA HIS A 72 -7.23 -12.15 -16.29
C HIS A 72 -7.78 -12.17 -14.86
N THR A 73 -7.41 -13.21 -14.11
CA THR A 73 -7.71 -13.38 -12.67
C THR A 73 -6.43 -13.24 -11.83
N PRO A 74 -5.83 -12.03 -11.74
CA PRO A 74 -4.62 -11.81 -10.96
C PRO A 74 -4.85 -12.11 -9.47
N PRO A 75 -3.84 -12.62 -8.74
CA PRO A 75 -3.96 -12.86 -7.31
C PRO A 75 -4.24 -11.55 -6.55
N PRO A 76 -4.87 -11.63 -5.38
CA PRO A 76 -5.09 -10.45 -4.54
C PRO A 76 -3.76 -9.79 -4.16
N LEU A 77 -3.78 -8.47 -4.04
CA LEU A 77 -2.65 -7.74 -3.45
C LEU A 77 -2.63 -7.99 -1.95
N GLU A 78 -1.45 -7.92 -1.32
CA GLU A 78 -1.30 -8.00 0.13
C GLU A 78 -0.78 -6.67 0.69
N PRO A 79 -1.46 -6.06 1.69
CA PRO A 79 -2.80 -6.40 2.20
C PRO A 79 -3.89 -6.25 1.11
N CYS A 80 -5.02 -6.94 1.18
CA CYS A 80 -6.05 -6.90 0.11
C CYS A 80 -6.79 -5.56 -0.01
N CYS A 81 -6.79 -4.76 1.07
CA CYS A 81 -7.24 -3.37 1.12
C CYS A 81 -6.40 -2.58 2.15
N LEU A 82 -6.19 -1.28 1.93
CA LEU A 82 -5.41 -0.42 2.85
C LEU A 82 -6.03 -0.32 4.25
N LEU A 83 -7.33 -0.59 4.40
CA LEU A 83 -8.01 -0.60 5.68
C LEU A 83 -8.10 -1.99 6.33
N SER A 84 -7.62 -3.09 5.72
CA SER A 84 -7.79 -4.42 6.32
C SER A 84 -7.18 -4.51 7.72
N GLU A 85 -5.98 -3.95 7.89
CA GLU A 85 -5.25 -3.96 9.17
C GLU A 85 -5.94 -3.06 10.21
N ALA A 86 -6.32 -1.83 9.84
CA ALA A 86 -6.97 -0.89 10.75
C ALA A 86 -8.42 -1.29 11.11
N SER A 87 -9.09 -2.04 10.24
CA SER A 87 -10.48 -2.45 10.41
C SER A 87 -10.65 -3.90 10.87
N HIS A 88 -9.56 -4.61 11.18
CA HIS A 88 -9.58 -6.05 11.51
C HIS A 88 -10.39 -6.88 10.49
N GLY A 89 -10.29 -6.53 9.20
CA GLY A 89 -11.03 -7.19 8.12
C GLY A 89 -12.48 -6.72 7.92
N ALA A 90 -12.96 -5.67 8.62
CA ALA A 90 -14.33 -5.20 8.42
C ALA A 90 -14.51 -4.33 7.14
N ALA A 91 -13.46 -3.65 6.68
CA ALA A 91 -13.54 -2.72 5.55
C ALA A 91 -13.06 -3.35 4.22
N HIS A 92 -13.99 -3.84 3.40
CA HIS A 92 -13.71 -4.45 2.08
C HIS A 92 -14.31 -3.68 0.88
N ARG A 93 -14.53 -2.36 0.97
CA ARG A 93 -15.19 -1.58 -0.09
C ARG A 93 -14.45 -1.54 -1.44
N ASN A 94 -13.15 -1.87 -1.47
CA ASN A 94 -12.36 -1.97 -2.71
C ASN A 94 -11.34 -3.11 -2.61
N CYS A 95 -11.81 -4.29 -2.20
CA CYS A 95 -10.95 -5.43 -1.91
C CYS A 95 -10.45 -6.10 -3.20
N THR A 96 -9.16 -6.42 -3.24
CA THR A 96 -8.58 -7.23 -4.33
C THR A 96 -8.72 -8.74 -4.09
N SER A 97 -9.24 -9.17 -2.94
CA SER A 97 -9.60 -10.58 -2.72
C SER A 97 -10.97 -10.91 -3.32
N ALA A 98 -11.08 -12.07 -3.95
CA ALA A 98 -12.37 -12.70 -4.15
C ALA A 98 -12.95 -12.95 -2.75
N ARG A 99 -14.15 -12.41 -2.51
CA ARG A 99 -14.90 -12.62 -1.27
C ARG A 99 -14.98 -14.14 -0.99
N PRO A 100 -14.81 -14.63 0.25
CA PRO A 100 -14.92 -16.06 0.57
C PRO A 100 -16.23 -16.69 0.07
N ASP A 101 -17.28 -15.86 -0.02
CA ASP A 101 -18.61 -16.26 -0.50
C ASP A 101 -18.65 -16.66 -1.99
N ALA A 102 -17.63 -16.32 -2.79
CA ALA A 102 -17.60 -16.61 -4.23
C ALA A 102 -16.97 -17.97 -4.59
N GLN A 103 -16.32 -18.65 -3.65
CA GLN A 103 -15.75 -20.00 -3.88
C GLN A 103 -16.71 -21.14 -3.49
N ALA A 104 -17.81 -20.86 -2.80
CA ALA A 104 -18.78 -21.90 -2.40
C ALA A 104 -19.75 -22.32 -3.52
N THR A 105 -19.80 -21.62 -4.67
CA THR A 105 -20.73 -21.93 -5.77
C THR A 105 -20.09 -22.65 -6.96
N ALA A 106 -18.77 -22.91 -6.92
CA ALA A 106 -18.08 -23.64 -7.98
C ALA A 106 -17.76 -25.08 -7.56
N HIS A 107 -18.77 -25.83 -7.12
CA HIS A 107 -18.73 -27.29 -7.24
C HIS A 107 -19.85 -27.72 -8.21
N PRO A 108 -19.52 -28.22 -9.40
CA PRO A 108 -20.53 -28.71 -10.34
C PRO A 108 -21.20 -29.96 -9.75
N THR A 109 -22.53 -29.94 -9.76
CA THR A 109 -23.38 -31.13 -9.68
C THR A 109 -23.16 -32.00 -10.92
N PRO A 110 -22.94 -33.32 -10.74
CA PRO A 110 -23.53 -34.33 -11.59
C PRO A 110 -24.69 -34.97 -10.79
N SER A 111 -25.97 -34.68 -11.04
CA SER A 111 -26.76 -35.13 -12.20
C SER A 111 -26.47 -36.57 -12.62
N SER A 112 -27.10 -37.53 -11.94
CA SER A 112 -27.61 -38.75 -12.57
C SER A 112 -28.51 -39.54 -11.59
N SER A 113 -29.82 -39.33 -11.70
CA SER A 113 -30.80 -40.42 -11.47
C SER A 113 -30.69 -41.43 -12.62
N PRO A 114 -30.92 -42.72 -12.35
CA PRO A 114 -32.10 -43.38 -12.94
C PRO A 114 -32.83 -44.22 -11.87
N ALA A 115 -34.13 -44.03 -11.66
CA ALA A 115 -35.24 -44.62 -12.42
C ALA A 115 -35.35 -46.16 -12.29
N THR A 116 -36.32 -46.56 -11.45
CA THR A 116 -37.32 -47.62 -11.67
C THR A 116 -36.92 -49.10 -11.50
N THR A 117 -37.41 -49.67 -10.39
CA THR A 117 -38.25 -50.87 -10.19
C THR A 117 -38.31 -51.96 -11.28
N PRO A 118 -38.57 -53.24 -10.91
CA PRO A 118 -39.76 -53.71 -10.18
C PRO A 118 -39.51 -54.38 -8.83
#